data_AF-F4S4G3-F1
#
_entry.id   AF-F4S4G3-F1
#
_cell.length_a   1.000
_cell.length_b   1.000
_cell.length_c   1.000
_cell.angle_alpha   90.00
_cell.angle_beta   90.00
_cell.angle_gamma   90.00
#
_symmetry.space_group_name_H-M   'P 1'
#
loop_
_entity.id
_entity.type
_entity.pdbx_description
1 polymer ?
#
loop_
_entity_poly.entity_id
_entity_poly.type
_entity_poly.pdbx_seq_one_letter_code
_entity_poly.pdbx_strand_id
1 'polypeptide(L)'
;MELLIIHDAPWVFHGVWKVLAPMLDPVVRSKIMFSKSSQDLLMHVDKRYLLKEVGGESTWKPYHRDSSPSQELDQSKKEELLIERKELVAKYIELTNQWIDQGSTTDAKLRGFLALMTKAQGLLLHKLEQGHISDFIDEVLAFAF
;
A
#
# COMPACT_ATOMS: atom_id res chain seq x y z
N MET A 1 -16.61 11.69 -20.87
CA MET A 1 -17.22 11.71 -19.54
C MET A 1 -16.63 10.55 -18.77
N GLU A 2 -15.92 10.81 -17.68
CA GLU A 2 -15.32 9.75 -16.85
C GLU A 2 -16.29 9.46 -15.71
N LEU A 3 -16.61 8.18 -15.50
CA LEU A 3 -17.52 7.70 -14.47
C LEU A 3 -16.78 6.66 -13.63
N LEU A 4 -16.80 6.81 -12.32
CA LEU A 4 -16.26 5.84 -11.36
C LEU A 4 -17.42 5.24 -10.57
N ILE A 5 -17.59 3.93 -10.67
CA ILE A 5 -18.64 3.20 -9.97
C ILE A 5 -18.03 2.38 -8.85
N ILE A 6 -18.51 2.59 -7.63
CA ILE A 6 -18.20 1.75 -6.48
C ILE A 6 -19.37 0.77 -6.32
N HIS A 7 -19.14 -0.49 -6.68
CA HIS A 7 -20.15 -1.54 -6.65
C HIS A 7 -20.13 -2.30 -5.32
N ASP A 8 -21.33 -2.65 -4.83
CA ASP A 8 -21.57 -3.44 -3.62
C ASP A 8 -20.78 -2.95 -2.38
N ALA A 9 -20.72 -1.63 -2.22
CA ALA A 9 -20.01 -1.01 -1.11
C ALA A 9 -20.70 -1.34 0.24
N PRO A 10 -19.95 -1.80 1.26
CA PRO A 10 -20.49 -2.01 2.60
C PRO A 10 -21.18 -0.77 3.17
N TRP A 11 -22.16 -0.96 4.04
CA TRP A 11 -22.95 0.14 4.61
C TRP A 11 -22.07 1.18 5.34
N VAL A 12 -20.96 0.76 5.98
CA VAL A 12 -20.00 1.65 6.65
C VAL A 12 -19.31 2.62 5.69
N PHE A 13 -19.18 2.27 4.41
CA PHE A 13 -18.53 3.13 3.41
C PHE A 13 -19.28 4.45 3.22
N HIS A 14 -20.60 4.47 3.44
CA HIS A 14 -21.39 5.69 3.39
C HIS A 14 -20.98 6.69 4.50
N GLY A 15 -20.56 6.18 5.65
CA GLY A 15 -20.04 6.99 6.76
C GLY A 15 -18.71 7.64 6.41
N VAL A 16 -17.77 6.85 5.89
CA VAL A 16 -16.46 7.34 5.42
C VAL A 16 -16.63 8.34 4.28
N TRP A 17 -17.51 8.05 3.32
CA TRP A 17 -17.79 8.92 2.18
C TRP A 17 -18.31 10.30 2.58
N LYS A 18 -19.14 10.40 3.63
CA LYS A 18 -19.63 11.70 4.13
C LYS A 18 -18.51 12.60 4.65
N VAL A 19 -17.43 12.01 5.18
CA VAL A 19 -16.26 12.74 5.67
C VAL A 19 -15.34 13.15 4.52
N LEU A 20 -15.15 12.25 3.53
CA LEU A 20 -14.23 12.48 2.42
C LEU A 20 -14.81 13.36 1.30
N ALA A 21 -16.10 13.24 1.00
CA ALA A 21 -16.74 13.90 -0.15
C ALA A 21 -16.64 15.45 -0.15
N PRO A 22 -16.64 16.17 1.00
CA PRO A 22 -16.40 17.61 1.02
C PRO A 22 -14.97 18.02 0.66
N MET A 23 -14.00 17.10 0.81
CA MET A 23 -12.59 17.35 0.48
C MET A 23 -12.29 17.17 -1.01
N LEU A 24 -13.24 16.62 -1.78
CA LEU A 24 -13.16 16.44 -3.22
C LEU A 24 -13.79 17.63 -3.94
N ASP A 25 -13.15 18.08 -5.03
CA ASP A 25 -13.73 19.08 -5.93
C ASP A 25 -15.12 18.62 -6.44
N PRO A 26 -16.12 19.53 -6.52
CA PRO A 26 -17.47 19.17 -6.94
C PRO A 26 -17.54 18.43 -8.29
N VAL A 27 -16.63 18.74 -9.23
CA VAL A 27 -16.59 18.09 -10.54
C VAL A 27 -16.14 16.64 -10.41
N VAL A 28 -15.16 16.33 -9.58
CA VAL A 28 -14.71 14.95 -9.32
C VAL A 28 -15.78 14.18 -8.54
N ARG A 29 -16.39 14.80 -7.53
CA ARG A 29 -17.46 14.18 -6.73
C ARG A 29 -18.67 13.77 -7.59
N SER A 30 -19.02 14.57 -8.59
CA SER A 30 -20.14 14.27 -9.50
C SER A 30 -19.92 13.04 -10.38
N LYS A 31 -18.66 12.59 -10.53
CA LYS A 31 -18.28 11.42 -11.34
C LYS A 31 -18.38 10.10 -10.55
N ILE A 32 -18.60 10.14 -9.24
CA ILE A 32 -18.56 8.96 -8.37
C ILE A 32 -19.99 8.49 -8.07
N MET A 33 -20.29 7.24 -8.44
CA MET A 33 -21.59 6.62 -8.25
C MET A 33 -21.47 5.36 -7.40
N PHE A 34 -22.47 5.12 -6.55
CA PHE A 34 -22.61 3.88 -5.80
C PHE A 34 -23.67 3.00 -6.44
N SER A 35 -23.34 1.73 -6.63
CA SER A 35 -24.26 0.70 -7.12
C SER A 35 -24.39 -0.39 -6.05
N LYS A 36 -25.61 -0.92 -5.89
CA LYS A 36 -25.86 -2.09 -5.02
C LYS A 36 -26.30 -3.32 -5.80
N SER A 37 -26.76 -3.12 -7.03
CA SER A 37 -27.26 -4.20 -7.88
C SER A 37 -26.51 -4.24 -9.21
N SER A 38 -26.44 -5.44 -9.80
CA SER A 38 -25.94 -5.63 -11.15
C SER A 38 -26.73 -4.82 -12.18
N GLN A 39 -28.02 -4.60 -11.95
CA GLN A 39 -28.88 -3.78 -12.80
C GLN A 39 -28.39 -2.34 -12.88
N ASP A 40 -27.95 -1.76 -11.77
CA ASP A 40 -27.37 -0.40 -11.75
C ASP A 40 -26.11 -0.33 -12.61
N LEU A 41 -25.28 -1.39 -12.62
CA LEU A 41 -24.09 -1.46 -13.46
C LEU A 41 -24.45 -1.49 -14.95
N LEU A 42 -25.49 -2.26 -15.31
CA LEU A 42 -25.94 -2.42 -16.69
C LEU A 42 -26.54 -1.13 -17.29
N MET A 43 -26.92 -0.16 -16.46
CA MET A 43 -27.32 1.17 -16.93
C MET A 43 -26.13 1.99 -17.46
N HIS A 44 -24.90 1.65 -17.05
CA HIS A 44 -23.69 2.41 -17.35
C HIS A 44 -22.66 1.64 -18.17
N VAL A 45 -22.67 0.31 -18.10
CA VAL A 45 -21.72 -0.57 -18.77
C VAL A 45 -22.46 -1.67 -19.52
N ASP A 46 -22.17 -1.86 -20.80
CA ASP A 46 -22.75 -2.95 -21.60
C ASP A 46 -22.40 -4.31 -20.98
N LYS A 47 -23.40 -5.17 -20.88
CA LYS A 47 -23.33 -6.51 -20.30
C LYS A 47 -22.15 -7.34 -20.81
N ARG A 48 -21.76 -7.15 -22.07
CA ARG A 48 -20.64 -7.87 -22.70
C ARG A 48 -19.27 -7.55 -22.09
N TYR A 49 -19.10 -6.38 -21.48
CA TYR A 49 -17.86 -5.97 -20.82
C TYR A 49 -17.83 -6.30 -19.33
N LEU A 50 -19.00 -6.55 -18.74
CA LEU A 50 -19.13 -6.84 -17.33
C LEU A 50 -18.85 -8.35 -17.08
N LEU A 51 -18.15 -8.69 -15.99
CA LEU A 51 -17.89 -10.09 -15.64
C LEU A 51 -19.20 -10.80 -15.26
N LYS A 52 -19.27 -12.11 -15.53
CA LYS A 52 -20.42 -12.95 -15.15
C LYS A 52 -20.75 -12.88 -13.65
N GLU A 53 -19.73 -12.78 -12.80
CA GLU A 53 -19.87 -12.73 -11.34
C GLU A 53 -20.64 -11.50 -10.84
N VAL A 54 -20.59 -10.40 -11.59
CA VAL A 54 -21.30 -9.16 -11.26
C VAL A 54 -22.52 -8.93 -12.16
N GLY A 55 -22.99 -9.98 -12.86
CA GLY A 55 -24.22 -9.96 -13.67
C GLY A 55 -24.04 -9.70 -15.18
N GLY A 56 -22.80 -9.81 -15.67
CA GLY A 56 -22.44 -9.62 -17.08
C GLY A 56 -22.37 -10.89 -17.94
N GLU A 57 -21.81 -10.75 -19.13
CA GLU A 57 -21.60 -11.83 -20.11
C GLU A 57 -20.11 -12.06 -20.44
N SER A 58 -19.22 -11.18 -19.97
CA SER A 58 -17.79 -11.30 -20.24
C SER A 58 -17.23 -12.60 -19.66
N THR A 59 -16.54 -13.35 -20.51
CA THR A 59 -15.76 -14.53 -20.13
C THR A 59 -14.31 -14.18 -19.79
N TRP A 60 -13.98 -12.89 -19.76
CA TRP A 60 -12.65 -12.43 -19.38
C TRP A 60 -12.38 -12.81 -17.93
N LYS A 61 -11.30 -13.56 -17.73
CA LYS A 61 -10.81 -13.91 -16.40
C LYS A 61 -9.74 -12.91 -16.01
N PRO A 62 -9.82 -12.29 -14.82
CA PRO A 62 -8.72 -11.50 -14.32
C PRO A 62 -7.49 -12.39 -14.26
N TYR A 63 -6.39 -11.93 -14.87
CA TYR A 63 -5.10 -12.60 -14.69
C TYR A 63 -4.66 -12.33 -13.26
N HIS A 64 -5.03 -13.21 -12.35
CA HIS A 64 -4.42 -13.28 -11.04
C HIS A 64 -3.05 -13.91 -11.23
N ARG A 65 -2.00 -13.09 -11.09
CA ARG A 65 -0.70 -13.67 -10.75
C ARG A 65 -0.90 -14.26 -9.37
N ASP A 66 -0.99 -15.57 -9.28
CA ASP A 66 -0.89 -16.25 -7.99
C ASP A 66 0.33 -15.66 -7.30
N SER A 67 0.13 -15.03 -6.14
CA SER A 67 1.25 -14.85 -5.23
C SER A 67 1.83 -16.25 -5.10
N SER A 68 3.05 -16.46 -5.59
CA SER A 68 3.78 -17.72 -5.42
C SER A 68 3.51 -18.18 -4.00
N PRO A 69 3.17 -19.46 -3.76
CA PRO A 69 2.87 -19.95 -2.41
C PRO A 69 3.96 -19.37 -1.55
N SER A 70 3.58 -18.44 -0.66
CA SER A 70 4.53 -17.73 0.17
C SER A 70 5.32 -18.86 0.80
N GLN A 71 6.59 -19.04 0.39
CA GLN A 71 7.50 -19.90 1.13
C GLN A 71 7.28 -19.45 2.56
N GLU A 72 6.81 -20.36 3.42
CA GLU A 72 6.49 -20.04 4.80
C GLU A 72 7.66 -19.23 5.33
N LEU A 73 7.47 -17.91 5.38
CA LEU A 73 8.58 -17.00 5.59
C LEU A 73 9.03 -17.33 6.98
N ASP A 74 10.29 -17.78 7.15
CA ASP A 74 10.86 -18.15 8.43
C ASP A 74 10.38 -17.17 9.49
N GLN A 75 9.38 -17.58 10.28
CA GLN A 75 8.58 -16.64 11.04
C GLN A 75 9.45 -15.96 12.11
N SER A 76 10.47 -16.67 12.58
CA SER A 76 11.58 -16.16 13.40
C SER A 76 12.32 -15.00 12.71
N LYS A 77 12.71 -15.16 11.44
CA LYS A 77 13.46 -14.14 10.70
C LYS A 77 12.63 -12.90 10.42
N LYS A 78 11.33 -13.08 10.17
CA LYS A 78 10.39 -11.96 10.05
C LYS A 78 10.25 -11.22 11.38
N GLU A 79 10.13 -11.95 12.49
CA GLU A 79 9.99 -11.36 13.83
C GLU A 79 11.25 -10.60 14.26
N GLU A 80 12.43 -11.15 14.00
CA GLU A 80 13.73 -10.48 14.23
C GLU A 80 13.83 -9.16 13.46
N LEU A 81 13.50 -9.15 12.16
CA LEU A 81 13.50 -7.94 11.35
C LEU A 81 12.48 -6.90 11.82
N LEU A 82 11.32 -7.34 12.34
CA LEU A 82 10.33 -6.44 12.91
C LEU A 82 10.79 -5.82 14.22
N ILE A 83 11.54 -6.56 15.06
CA ILE A 83 12.14 -6.05 16.30
C ILE A 83 13.19 -4.99 15.96
N GLU A 84 14.13 -5.32 15.07
CA GLU A 84 15.18 -4.37 14.64
C GLU A 84 14.55 -3.09 14.03
N ARG A 85 13.44 -3.24 13.28
CA ARG A 85 12.72 -2.08 12.72
C ARG A 85 12.15 -1.17 13.80
N LYS A 86 11.54 -1.75 14.84
CA LYS A 86 11.00 -0.97 15.96
C LYS A 86 12.11 -0.19 16.66
N GLU A 87 13.29 -0.79 16.83
CA GLU A 87 14.44 -0.12 17.45
C GLU A 87 14.97 1.04 16.60
N LEU A 88 15.13 0.85 15.29
CA LEU A 88 15.58 1.90 14.37
C LEU A 88 14.61 3.07 14.34
N VAL A 89 13.30 2.79 14.28
CA VAL A 89 12.25 3.81 14.31
C VAL A 89 12.25 4.55 15.64
N ALA A 90 12.38 3.85 16.77
CA ALA A 90 12.45 4.48 18.08
C ALA A 90 13.65 5.43 18.20
N LYS A 91 14.85 5.00 17.77
CA LYS A 91 16.06 5.83 17.75
C LYS A 91 15.90 7.05 16.83
N TYR A 92 15.28 6.88 15.67
CA TYR A 92 15.00 7.99 14.76
C TYR A 92 14.05 9.02 15.37
N ILE A 93 12.97 8.57 16.03
CA ILE A 93 12.00 9.45 16.71
C ILE A 93 12.66 10.18 17.88
N GLU A 94 13.41 9.47 18.72
CA GLU A 94 14.14 10.07 19.84
C GLU A 94 15.08 11.17 19.38
N LEU A 95 15.93 10.88 18.38
CA LEU A 95 16.83 11.88 17.82
C LEU A 95 16.06 13.05 17.20
N THR A 96 14.92 12.80 16.56
CA THR A 96 14.07 13.85 15.98
C THR A 96 13.48 14.75 17.08
N ASN A 97 13.05 14.19 18.21
CA ASN A 97 12.57 14.98 19.34
C ASN A 97 13.70 15.79 19.97
N GLN A 98 14.87 15.20 20.19
CA GLN A 98 16.06 15.92 20.68
C GLN A 98 16.46 17.08 19.75
N TRP A 99 16.26 16.93 18.44
CA TRP A 99 16.45 18.04 17.49
C TRP A 99 15.56 19.24 17.78
N ILE A 100 14.28 18.95 17.98
CA ILE A 100 13.22 19.93 18.11
C ILE A 100 13.45 20.69 19.41
N ASP A 101 13.82 19.96 20.47
CA ASP A 101 14.04 20.51 21.80
C ASP A 101 15.34 21.31 21.92
N GLN A 102 16.42 20.88 21.25
CA GLN A 102 17.76 21.47 21.46
C GLN A 102 18.21 22.42 20.35
N GLY A 103 17.51 22.48 19.21
CA GLY A 103 17.91 23.30 18.05
C GLY A 103 19.33 23.00 17.53
N SER A 104 19.94 21.89 17.96
CA SER A 104 21.36 21.62 17.75
C SER A 104 21.58 20.95 16.39
N THR A 105 22.64 21.39 15.71
CA THR A 105 23.13 20.84 14.43
C THR A 105 23.81 19.47 14.62
N THR A 106 23.93 19.00 15.86
CA THR A 106 24.54 17.72 16.17
C THR A 106 23.56 16.63 15.74
N ASP A 107 24.03 15.80 14.81
CA ASP A 107 23.40 14.58 14.32
C ASP A 107 22.36 14.65 13.19
N ALA A 108 22.39 15.72 12.37
CA ALA A 108 21.73 15.70 11.05
C ALA A 108 22.21 14.53 10.16
N LYS A 109 23.50 14.19 10.22
CA LYS A 109 24.09 13.04 9.50
C LYS A 109 23.59 11.70 10.05
N LEU A 110 23.51 11.56 11.38
CA LEU A 110 23.04 10.33 12.02
C LEU A 110 21.55 10.10 11.77
N ARG A 111 20.71 11.15 11.77
CA ARG A 111 19.30 11.03 11.36
C ARG A 111 19.14 10.65 9.90
N GLY A 112 19.93 11.26 9.01
CA GLY A 112 19.97 10.87 7.61
C GLY A 112 20.33 9.40 7.43
N PHE A 113 21.34 8.92 8.17
CA PHE A 113 21.75 7.53 8.20
C PHE A 113 20.64 6.60 8.73
N LEU A 114 20.00 6.92 9.87
CA LEU A 114 18.90 6.12 10.41
C LEU A 114 17.67 6.09 9.51
N ALA A 115 17.36 7.20 8.84
CA ALA A 115 16.31 7.24 7.82
C ALA A 115 16.64 6.34 6.63
N LEU A 116 17.90 6.28 6.20
CA LEU A 116 18.36 5.38 5.15
C LEU A 116 18.24 3.92 5.58
N MET A 117 18.71 3.58 6.78
CA MET A 117 18.64 2.22 7.34
C MET A 117 17.18 1.75 7.50
N THR A 118 16.29 2.63 7.97
CA THR A 118 14.85 2.32 8.09
C THR A 118 14.20 2.03 6.74
N LYS A 119 14.62 2.74 5.68
CA LYS A 119 14.15 2.51 4.30
C LYS A 119 14.71 1.20 3.74
N ALA A 120 16.01 0.95 3.90
CA ALA A 120 16.66 -0.28 3.44
C ALA A 120 16.05 -1.52 4.09
N GLN A 121 15.79 -1.46 5.39
CA GLN A 121 15.15 -2.55 6.12
C GLN A 121 13.67 -2.76 5.72
N GLY A 122 12.96 -1.68 5.38
CA GLY A 122 11.60 -1.79 4.81
C GLY A 122 11.59 -2.50 3.45
N LEU A 123 12.61 -2.23 2.61
CA LEU A 123 12.79 -2.94 1.35
C LEU A 123 13.13 -4.42 1.57
N LEU A 124 13.96 -4.71 2.57
CA LEU A 124 14.29 -6.07 2.98
C LEU A 124 13.06 -6.87 3.40
N LEU A 125 12.21 -6.31 4.25
CA LEU A 125 10.96 -6.94 4.67
C LEU A 125 10.02 -7.20 3.49
N HIS A 126 9.85 -6.23 2.59
CA HIS A 126 9.03 -6.39 1.40
C HIS A 126 9.58 -7.44 0.43
N LYS A 127 10.89 -7.51 0.23
CA LYS A 127 11.53 -8.53 -0.64
C LYS A 127 11.57 -9.91 0.01
N LEU A 128 11.71 -9.98 1.34
CA LEU A 128 11.53 -11.23 2.10
C LEU A 128 10.11 -11.75 1.90
N GLU A 129 9.09 -10.89 2.02
CA GLU A 129 7.70 -11.24 1.72
C GLU A 129 7.44 -11.71 0.28
N GLN A 130 8.35 -11.40 -0.65
CA GLN A 130 8.29 -11.84 -2.05
C GLN A 130 9.20 -13.03 -2.39
N GLY A 131 9.99 -13.57 -1.43
CA GLY A 131 10.80 -14.78 -1.65
C GLY A 131 12.08 -14.63 -2.48
N HIS A 132 12.59 -13.41 -2.71
CA HIS A 132 13.75 -13.14 -3.60
C HIS A 132 15.02 -12.70 -2.85
N ILE A 133 15.50 -13.49 -1.89
CA ILE A 133 16.63 -13.12 -1.02
C ILE A 133 18.01 -13.19 -1.74
N SER A 134 18.16 -14.01 -2.77
CA SER A 134 19.43 -14.18 -3.50
C SER A 134 19.91 -12.92 -4.22
N ASP A 135 18.97 -12.11 -4.71
CA ASP A 135 19.27 -10.95 -5.55
C ASP A 135 19.78 -9.75 -4.72
N PHE A 136 19.75 -9.85 -3.39
CA PHE A 136 20.02 -8.76 -2.46
C PHE A 136 21.51 -8.49 -2.22
N ILE A 137 22.37 -9.51 -2.20
CA ILE A 137 23.81 -9.31 -1.93
C ILE A 137 24.45 -8.47 -3.05
N ASP A 138 24.03 -8.70 -4.29
CA ASP A 138 24.55 -7.96 -5.46
C ASP A 138 24.01 -6.52 -5.53
N GLU A 139 22.74 -6.30 -5.18
CA GLU A 139 22.11 -4.97 -5.22
C GLU A 139 22.66 -4.03 -4.13
N VAL A 140 22.96 -4.59 -2.94
CA VAL A 140 23.55 -3.82 -1.82
C VAL A 140 25.02 -3.51 -2.06
N LEU A 141 25.76 -4.44 -2.65
CA LEU A 141 27.15 -4.19 -3.07
C LEU A 141 27.22 -3.14 -4.19
N ALA A 142 26.25 -3.11 -5.10
CA ALA A 142 26.14 -2.08 -6.15
C ALA A 142 25.77 -0.67 -5.64
N PHE A 143 25.23 -0.57 -4.43
CA PHE A 143 24.95 0.72 -3.78
C PHE A 143 26.10 1.17 -2.85
N ALA A 144 27.03 0.26 -2.53
CA ALA A 144 28.15 0.49 -1.63
C ALA A 144 29.48 0.76 -2.35
N PHE A 145 29.53 0.67 -3.68
CA PHE A 145 30.66 1.05 -4.53
C PHE A 145 30.23 1.91 -5.71
#